data_AF-A0A645HIT0-F1
#
_entry.id   AF-A0A645HIT0-F1
#
_cell.length_a   1.000
_cell.length_b   1.000
_cell.length_c   1.000
_cell.angle_alpha   90.00
_cell.angle_beta   90.00
_cell.angle_gamma   90.00
#
_symmetry.space_group_name_H-M   'P 1'
#
loop_
_entity.id
_entity.type
_entity.pdbx_description
1 polymer ?
#
loop_
_entity_poly.entity_id
_entity_poly.type
_entity_poly.pdbx_seq_one_letter_code
_entity_poly.pdbx_strand_id
1 'polypeptide(L)' 'MGSDTIACDQAVADGKASFSYGHEIYWLPNKILMMESLINLDDLPFFSYFIALPLKIKNGSGSPIRPIALVEA' A
#
# COMPACT_ATOMS: atom_id res chain seq x y z
N MET A 1 -0.83 -1.25 5.77
CA MET A 1 -1.32 0.14 5.57
C MET A 1 -1.40 0.39 4.07
N GLY A 2 -2.38 1.17 3.61
CA GLY A 2 -2.56 1.45 2.18
C GLY A 2 -2.96 2.90 1.95
N SER A 3 -2.61 3.45 0.78
CA SER A 3 -2.97 4.80 0.35
C SER A 3 -3.33 4.81 -1.14
N ASP A 4 -4.16 5.77 -1.54
CA ASP A 4 -4.41 6.14 -2.94
C ASP A 4 -3.34 7.09 -3.52
N THR A 5 -2.39 7.53 -2.69
CA THR A 5 -1.23 8.32 -3.11
C THR A 5 -0.11 7.47 -3.71
N ILE A 6 0.79 8.11 -4.46
CA ILE A 6 1.94 7.47 -5.11
C ILE A 6 2.97 6.91 -4.11
N ALA A 7 3.01 7.46 -2.89
CA ALA A 7 3.90 7.02 -1.82
C ALA A 7 3.14 7.05 -0.48
N CYS A 8 2.96 5.89 0.15
CA CYS A 8 2.21 5.76 1.39
C CYS A 8 3.07 6.25 2.55
N ASP A 9 2.57 7.21 3.33
CA ASP A 9 3.32 7.83 4.44
C ASP A 9 4.63 8.54 3.99
N GLN A 10 4.72 8.97 2.73
CA GLN A 10 5.87 9.73 2.25
C GLN A 10 5.43 10.84 1.31
N ALA A 11 5.71 12.09 1.67
CA ALA A 11 5.47 13.20 0.77
C ALA A 11 6.52 13.15 -0.36
N VAL A 12 6.09 13.43 -1.59
CA VAL A 12 6.99 13.57 -2.73
C VAL A 12 6.80 14.95 -3.33
N ALA A 13 7.87 15.74 -3.38
CA ALA A 13 7.88 17.08 -3.94
C ALA A 13 9.08 17.23 -4.87
N ASP A 14 8.87 17.77 -6.07
CA ASP A 14 9.92 17.96 -7.09
C ASP A 14 10.74 16.69 -7.38
N GLY A 15 10.07 15.54 -7.39
CA GLY A 15 10.69 14.22 -7.60
C GLY A 15 11.53 13.71 -6.43
N LYS A 16 11.46 14.36 -5.26
CA LYS A 16 12.19 13.96 -4.05
C LYS A 16 11.23 13.49 -2.97
N ALA A 17 11.51 12.30 -2.45
CA ALA A 17 10.77 11.74 -1.33
C ALA A 17 11.24 12.35 -0.01
N SER A 18 10.30 12.72 0.86
CA SER A 18 10.56 13.17 2.22
C SER A 18 10.96 11.99 3.12
N PHE A 19 11.25 12.26 4.38
CA PHE A 19 11.31 11.19 5.38
C PHE A 19 9.95 10.48 5.50
N SER A 20 9.95 9.17 5.76
CA SER A 20 8.76 8.36 6.01
C SER A 20 8.95 7.52 7.28
N TYR A 21 8.05 7.69 8.24
CA TYR A 21 8.11 6.98 9.52
C TYR A 21 7.67 5.52 9.37
N GLY A 22 6.70 5.27 8.50
CA GLY A 22 6.19 3.96 8.14
C GLY A 22 7.24 3.11 7.44
N HIS A 23 7.92 3.66 6.43
CA HIS A 23 8.98 2.95 5.73
C HIS A 23 10.20 2.67 6.61
N GLU A 24 10.63 3.64 7.42
CA GLU A 24 11.94 3.58 8.09
C GLU A 24 11.90 3.07 9.53
N ILE A 25 10.78 3.23 10.24
CA ILE A 25 10.73 2.99 11.69
C ILE A 25 9.62 1.99 12.05
N TYR A 26 8.38 2.25 11.64
CA TYR A 26 7.24 1.59 12.24
C TYR A 26 6.70 0.39 11.46
N TRP A 27 6.71 0.40 10.12
CA TRP A 27 6.00 -0.63 9.34
C TRP A 27 6.95 -1.64 8.67
N LEU A 28 7.76 -1.23 7.70
CA LEU A 28 8.60 -2.17 6.95
C LEU A 28 9.64 -2.91 7.82
N PRO A 29 10.34 -2.24 8.77
CA PRO A 29 11.26 -2.94 9.67
C PRO A 29 10.53 -3.99 10.54
N ASN A 30 9.25 -3.78 10.80
CA ASN A 30 8.38 -4.69 11.56
C ASN A 30 7.55 -5.63 10.67
N LYS A 31 7.90 -5.76 9.38
CA LYS A 31 7.25 -6.66 8.41
C LYS A 31 5.76 -6.38 8.19
N ILE A 32 5.32 -5.15 8.44
CA ILE A 32 3.97 -4.69 8.10
C ILE A 32 4.00 -4.19 6.67
N LEU A 33 3.21 -4.83 5.80
CA LEU A 33 3.19 -4.51 4.38
C LEU A 33 2.46 -3.18 4.10
N MET A 34 2.90 -2.54 3.02
CA MET A 34 2.39 -1.26 2.53
C MET A 34 1.82 -1.42 1.12
N MET A 35 0.77 -0.66 0.80
CA MET A 35 0.16 -0.59 -0.53
C MET A 35 0.05 0.88 -0.96
N GLU A 36 0.32 1.15 -2.21
CA GLU A 36 0.36 2.50 -2.78
C GLU A 36 -0.45 2.54 -4.06
N SER A 37 -0.94 3.73 -4.42
CA SER A 37 -1.74 3.96 -5.63
C SER A 37 -2.99 3.07 -5.71
N LEU A 38 -3.64 2.82 -4.56
CA LEU A 38 -4.94 2.18 -4.53
C LEU A 38 -5.98 3.08 -5.22
N ILE A 39 -7.01 2.45 -5.79
CA ILE A 39 -8.13 3.14 -6.44
C ILE A 39 -9.46 2.59 -5.91
N ASN A 40 -10.54 3.31 -6.17
CA ASN A 40 -11.91 2.93 -5.81
C ASN A 40 -12.12 2.75 -4.29
N LEU A 41 -11.33 3.43 -3.47
CA LEU A 41 -11.49 3.38 -2.01
C LEU A 41 -12.81 4.01 -1.56
N ASP A 42 -13.35 4.94 -2.34
CA ASP A 42 -14.63 5.61 -2.17
C ASP A 42 -15.84 4.70 -2.48
N ASP A 43 -15.64 3.65 -3.28
CA ASP A 43 -16.66 2.63 -3.55
C ASP A 43 -16.80 1.61 -2.40
N LEU A 44 -15.85 1.59 -1.45
CA LEU A 44 -15.82 0.57 -0.40
C LEU A 44 -16.70 0.92 0.79
N PRO A 45 -17.42 -0.07 1.37
CA PRO A 45 -18.01 0.09 2.69
C PRO A 45 -16.90 0.28 3.74
N PHE A 46 -17.28 0.80 4.91
CA PHE A 46 -16.35 1.04 6.02
C PHE A 46 -15.55 -0.23 6.40
N PHE A 47 -16.15 -1.41 6.25
CA PHE A 47 -15.47 -2.70 6.43
C PHE A 47 -15.65 -3.57 5.18
N SER A 48 -14.53 -4.08 4.66
CA SER A 48 -14.50 -5.06 3.58
C SER A 48 -13.34 -6.04 3.78
N TYR A 49 -13.37 -7.17 3.09
CA TYR A 49 -12.22 -8.09 3.11
C TYR A 49 -11.27 -7.76 1.96
N PHE A 50 -10.09 -7.25 2.28
CA PHE A 50 -9.10 -6.80 1.31
C PHE A 50 -8.06 -7.88 1.02
N ILE A 51 -7.82 -8.17 -0.26
CA ILE A 51 -6.87 -9.16 -0.75
C ILE A 51 -5.86 -8.47 -1.67
N ALA A 52 -4.59 -8.48 -1.27
CA ALA A 52 -3.47 -7.94 -2.03
C ALA A 52 -2.31 -8.94 -2.03
N LEU A 53 -2.19 -9.71 -3.12
CA LEU A 53 -1.19 -10.75 -3.25
C LEU A 53 -0.02 -10.25 -4.12
N PRO A 54 1.21 -10.19 -3.60
CA PRO A 54 2.36 -9.80 -4.40
C PRO A 54 2.77 -10.91 -5.37
N LEU A 55 3.44 -10.50 -6.45
CA LEU A 55 4.12 -11.44 -7.32
C LEU A 55 5.24 -12.14 -6.55
N LYS A 56 5.46 -13.42 -6.86
CA LYS A 56 6.53 -14.23 -6.25
C LYS A 56 7.90 -13.91 -6.88
N ILE A 57 8.34 -12.66 -6.76
CA ILE A 57 9.62 -12.19 -7.28
C ILE A 57 10.72 -12.68 -6.32
N LYS A 58 11.71 -13.39 -6.86
CA LYS A 58 12.85 -13.88 -6.06
C LYS A 58 13.59 -12.69 -5.44
N ASN A 59 13.67 -12.64 -4.11
CA ASN A 59 14.25 -11.54 -3.34
C ASN A 59 13.63 -10.16 -3.63
N GLY A 60 12.37 -10.10 -4.09
CA GLY A 60 11.68 -8.84 -4.35
C GLY A 60 11.36 -8.09 -3.05
N SER A 61 11.58 -6.77 -3.04
CA SER A 61 11.18 -5.87 -1.96
C SER A 61 9.71 -5.43 -2.06
N GLY A 62 9.08 -5.65 -3.21
CA GLY A 62 7.69 -5.32 -3.51
C GLY A 62 7.31 -5.81 -4.90
N SER A 63 6.06 -5.58 -5.30
CA SER A 63 5.58 -5.91 -6.65
C SER A 63 4.34 -5.10 -7.00
N PRO A 64 4.05 -4.85 -8.28
CA PRO A 64 2.70 -4.48 -8.68
C PRO A 64 1.72 -5.57 -8.25
N ILE A 65 0.50 -5.15 -7.89
CA ILE A 65 -0.57 -6.02 -7.40
C ILE A 65 -1.86 -5.71 -8.13
N ARG A 66 -2.78 -6.68 -8.12
CA ARG A 66 -4.18 -6.47 -8.48
C ARG A 66 -5.03 -6.62 -7.22
N PRO A 67 -5.05 -5.60 -6.34
CA PRO A 67 -5.80 -5.70 -5.10
C PRO A 67 -7.29 -5.79 -5.41
N ILE A 68 -8.01 -6.57 -4.61
CA ILE A 68 -9.47 -6.68 -4.66
C ILE A 68 -10.01 -6.54 -3.24
N ALA A 69 -11.21 -5.97 -3.13
CA ALA A 69 -12.00 -6.02 -1.93
C ALA A 69 -13.23 -6.90 -2.18
N LEU A 70 -13.52 -7.81 -1.27
CA LEU A 70 -14.81 -8.50 -1.23
C LEU A 70 -15.77 -7.64 -0.40
N VAL A 71 -16.84 -7.22 -1.04
CA VAL A 71 -17.91 -6.41 -0.44
C VAL A 71 -19.19 -7.26 -0.38
N GLU A 72 -20.01 -7.08 0.65
CA GLU A 72 -21.34 -7.68 0.68
C GLU A 72 -22.21 -7.08 -0.43
N ALA A 73 -23.12 -7.89 -0.97
CA ALA A 73 -23.99 -7.53 -2.09
C ALA A 73 -25.21 -6.72 -1.63
#